data_AF-A0A8T2HRY5-F1
#
_entry.id   AF-A0A8T2HRY5-F1
#
_cell.length_a   1.000
_cell.length_b   1.000
_cell.length_c   1.000
_cell.angle_alpha   90.00
_cell.angle_beta   90.00
_cell.angle_gamma   90.00
#
_symmetry.space_group_name_H-M   'P 1'
#
loop_
_entity.id
_entity.type
_entity.pdbx_description
1 polymer ?
#
loop_
_entity_poly.entity_id
_entity_poly.type
_entity_poly.pdbx_seq_one_letter_code
_entity_poly.pdbx_strand_id
1 'polypeptide(L)'
;MSLAVGVQRASLSPESQNGVTQVADSFINAFIVVCSTQFKSQISQKVHPDTIRTALSSINLDESLGHEEVHQVFKRCYGVKHWLLAPEDGVRGVLRASLQLYEAPLRHILMEMTEITLEAANLAMKSNAKAATRGQGSMKKSSLADDAVRQLLLDQAENLVEQWRDQTWEQLRRNLHAEAEFPAPERFAKLKSRLQELLGAEAAKQAARQNETYKRMLLDTLQQLQNTTIKSHLPLLPPSSTKTAPPTAPVKEEPPSWSEFFMGWLMKQNRHGIWQRRWFALSIRQQRFWYFASPEEQPARGIGDLAGAKLVSLEEQEDEVDGEIENKQQKTFRIIFHASDTPITGENPVRTLPIPPEAQKAVEALTGQKTKTLTMELTLRAATVSSKNQWCDMLSRAVVGVPEEPKVEAAAGGAAVNNGPAALPAGQVPDPFVEDKDDSRHVGRKISTKVFRQGNGEKKTEEESSNKNINTAVSVCSSDNEDEKSSLNSQENDIEEEEDEESRLEREMALFDEIAAQAEYTATAEEQAVLECVSLAVREYIVDALGYLTEQASRIIADGMLPLSRAEELHSKLLTVLITGREGGAVGWAGAQGGFSSDTEA
;
A
#
# COMPACT_ATOMS: atom_id res chain seq x y z
N MET A 1 14.17 25.27 4.63
CA MET A 1 14.62 26.17 5.71
C MET A 1 15.87 25.57 6.34
N SER A 2 16.86 26.36 6.74
CA SER A 2 18.08 25.84 7.38
C SER A 2 18.04 26.10 8.88
N LEU A 3 18.00 25.03 9.69
CA LEU A 3 18.04 25.13 11.15
C LEU A 3 19.50 25.24 11.60
N ALA A 4 19.95 26.48 11.80
CA ALA A 4 21.25 26.78 12.39
C ALA A 4 21.25 26.41 13.88
N VAL A 5 21.59 25.16 14.20
CA VAL A 5 21.82 24.70 15.58
C VAL A 5 23.10 25.38 16.08
N GLY A 6 22.93 26.50 16.79
CA GLY A 6 24.00 27.32 17.35
C GLY A 6 24.68 26.66 18.54
N VAL A 7 25.41 25.56 18.33
CA VAL A 7 26.29 24.98 19.35
C VAL A 7 27.35 26.01 19.73
N GLN A 8 27.30 26.50 20.97
CA GLN A 8 28.34 27.36 21.52
C GLN A 8 29.63 26.56 21.67
N ARG A 9 30.51 26.61 20.65
CA ARG A 9 31.84 26.00 20.71
C ARG A 9 32.61 26.57 21.90
N ALA A 10 32.77 25.77 22.96
CA ALA A 10 33.76 26.04 23.98
C ALA A 10 35.14 26.10 23.31
N SER A 11 35.92 27.14 23.60
CA SER A 11 37.19 27.42 22.93
C SER A 11 38.31 26.50 23.45
N LEU A 12 38.23 25.22 23.10
CA LEU A 12 39.28 24.22 23.34
C LEU A 12 40.60 24.67 22.69
N SER A 13 41.73 24.41 23.38
CA SER A 13 43.06 24.63 22.79
C SER A 13 43.22 23.81 21.50
N PRO A 14 43.71 24.39 20.39
CA PRO A 14 43.80 23.72 19.09
C PRO A 14 44.68 22.47 19.13
N GLU A 15 45.75 22.46 19.93
CA GLU A 15 46.60 21.28 20.15
C GLU A 15 45.78 20.07 20.65
N SER A 16 44.77 20.34 21.48
CA SER A 16 43.91 19.31 22.08
C SER A 16 42.72 18.91 21.20
N GLN A 17 42.50 19.59 20.06
CA GLN A 17 41.54 19.18 19.03
C GLN A 17 42.22 18.21 18.04
N ASN A 18 43.44 18.54 17.61
CA ASN A 18 44.21 17.77 16.61
C ASN A 18 44.39 16.28 16.99
N GLY A 19 44.66 15.98 18.27
CA GLY A 19 44.82 14.59 18.72
C GLY A 19 43.52 13.78 18.68
N VAL A 20 42.37 14.43 18.87
CA VAL A 20 41.05 13.77 18.88
C VAL A 20 40.59 13.45 17.47
N THR A 21 40.75 14.39 16.53
CA THR A 21 40.47 14.13 15.11
C THR A 21 41.37 13.01 14.56
N GLN A 22 42.66 13.04 14.89
CA GLN A 22 43.64 12.03 14.45
C GLN A 22 43.25 10.59 14.86
N VAL A 23 42.64 10.37 16.03
CA VAL A 23 42.17 9.04 16.45
C VAL A 23 40.98 8.57 15.61
N ALA A 24 40.01 9.45 15.34
CA ALA A 24 38.87 9.14 14.45
C ALA A 24 39.34 8.89 13.02
N ASP A 25 40.15 9.80 12.46
CA ASP A 25 40.73 9.68 11.12
C ASP A 25 41.50 8.36 10.98
N SER A 26 42.32 7.99 11.96
CA SER A 26 43.09 6.73 11.94
C SER A 26 42.21 5.49 12.09
N PHE A 27 41.09 5.55 12.82
CA PHE A 27 40.15 4.43 12.88
C PHE A 27 39.42 4.27 11.53
N ILE A 28 38.92 5.35 10.96
CA ILE A 28 38.11 5.30 9.73
C ILE A 28 38.97 4.89 8.53
N ASN A 29 40.20 5.38 8.43
CA ASN A 29 41.16 4.88 7.44
C ASN A 29 41.47 3.38 7.65
N ALA A 30 41.67 2.93 8.89
CA ALA A 30 41.86 1.51 9.17
C ALA A 30 40.62 0.67 8.82
N PHE A 31 39.41 1.18 9.02
CA PHE A 31 38.14 0.53 8.70
C PHE A 31 37.93 0.40 7.20
N ILE A 32 38.11 1.50 6.45
CA ILE A 32 38.06 1.48 4.97
C ILE A 32 39.11 0.51 4.41
N VAL A 33 40.32 0.47 4.97
CA VAL A 33 41.36 -0.49 4.56
C VAL A 33 40.97 -1.93 4.90
N VAL A 34 40.47 -2.23 6.10
CA VAL A 34 40.04 -3.59 6.49
C VAL A 34 38.88 -4.07 5.60
N CYS A 35 37.86 -3.23 5.36
CA CYS A 35 36.76 -3.56 4.47
C CYS A 35 37.21 -3.77 3.02
N SER A 36 38.09 -2.92 2.49
CA SER A 36 38.54 -3.00 1.09
C SER A 36 39.62 -4.05 0.81
N THR A 37 40.31 -4.57 1.84
CA THR A 37 41.39 -5.57 1.68
C THR A 37 41.06 -6.94 2.27
N GLN A 38 40.52 -7.02 3.48
CA GLN A 38 40.28 -8.29 4.19
C GLN A 38 38.86 -8.81 3.92
N PHE A 39 37.85 -7.95 4.06
CA PHE A 39 36.46 -8.35 3.90
C PHE A 39 35.92 -8.23 2.48
N LYS A 40 36.62 -7.54 1.57
CA LYS A 40 36.18 -7.34 0.18
C LYS A 40 35.73 -8.64 -0.51
N SER A 41 36.45 -9.75 -0.30
CA SER A 41 36.05 -11.04 -0.88
C SER A 41 34.75 -11.58 -0.27
N GLN A 42 34.58 -11.47 1.05
CA GLN A 42 33.39 -11.94 1.75
C GLN A 42 32.17 -11.08 1.40
N ILE A 43 32.34 -9.76 1.43
CA ILE A 43 31.36 -8.74 1.04
C ILE A 43 30.92 -8.96 -0.41
N SER A 44 31.86 -9.02 -1.36
CA SER A 44 31.50 -9.25 -2.77
C SER A 44 30.89 -10.62 -3.04
N GLN A 45 31.15 -11.63 -2.20
CA GLN A 45 30.51 -12.95 -2.28
C GLN A 45 29.08 -12.93 -1.71
N LYS A 46 28.86 -12.32 -0.54
CA LYS A 46 27.55 -12.26 0.13
C LYS A 46 26.57 -11.33 -0.59
N VAL A 47 27.05 -10.19 -1.09
CA VAL A 47 26.24 -9.23 -1.87
C VAL A 47 26.09 -9.66 -3.34
N HIS A 48 26.75 -10.73 -3.79
CA HIS A 48 26.66 -11.19 -5.18
C HIS A 48 25.21 -11.55 -5.54
N PRO A 49 24.67 -11.10 -6.71
CA PRO A 49 23.30 -11.40 -7.10
C PRO A 49 23.01 -12.90 -7.14
N ASP A 50 23.99 -13.76 -7.51
CA ASP A 50 23.80 -15.22 -7.48
C ASP A 50 23.65 -15.82 -6.08
N THR A 51 24.32 -15.25 -5.07
CA THR A 51 24.19 -15.69 -3.66
C THR A 51 22.82 -15.30 -3.13
N ILE A 52 22.39 -14.06 -3.38
CA ILE A 52 21.03 -13.60 -3.06
C ILE A 52 20.00 -14.46 -3.80
N ARG A 53 20.18 -14.70 -5.11
CA ARG A 53 19.30 -15.53 -5.94
C ARG A 53 19.21 -16.97 -5.46
N THR A 54 20.29 -17.54 -4.96
CA THR A 54 20.30 -18.90 -4.39
C THR A 54 19.47 -18.95 -3.11
N ALA A 55 19.61 -17.95 -2.23
CA ALA A 55 18.77 -17.83 -1.04
C ALA A 55 17.29 -17.59 -1.37
N LEU A 56 16.96 -16.69 -2.31
CA LEU A 56 15.57 -16.43 -2.70
C LEU A 56 14.95 -17.63 -3.44
N SER A 57 15.71 -18.33 -4.28
CA SER A 57 15.25 -19.57 -4.95
C SER A 57 15.04 -20.76 -4.01
N SER A 58 15.40 -20.66 -2.73
CA SER A 58 15.15 -21.71 -1.73
C SER A 58 13.73 -21.68 -1.13
N ILE A 59 12.97 -20.60 -1.37
CA ILE A 59 11.60 -20.48 -0.88
C ILE A 59 10.67 -21.40 -1.68
N ASN A 60 9.92 -22.24 -0.98
CA ASN A 60 8.89 -23.05 -1.61
C ASN A 60 7.64 -22.21 -1.90
N LEU A 61 7.45 -21.84 -3.16
CA LEU A 61 6.23 -21.15 -3.61
C LEU A 61 4.99 -22.08 -3.64
N ASP A 62 5.16 -23.41 -3.66
CA ASP A 62 4.06 -24.36 -3.85
C ASP A 62 2.99 -24.31 -2.76
N GLU A 63 3.40 -23.98 -1.53
CA GLU A 63 2.52 -23.82 -0.38
C GLU A 63 1.69 -22.52 -0.52
N SER A 64 2.36 -21.38 -0.71
CA SER A 64 1.73 -20.06 -0.87
C SER A 64 0.91 -19.85 -2.15
N LEU A 65 1.20 -20.64 -3.18
CA LEU A 65 0.45 -20.69 -4.44
C LEU A 65 -0.49 -21.90 -4.48
N GLY A 66 -0.66 -22.58 -3.34
CA GLY A 66 -1.63 -23.64 -3.14
C GLY A 66 -3.04 -23.11 -3.28
N HIS A 67 -3.92 -23.92 -3.89
CA HIS A 67 -5.27 -23.52 -4.28
C HIS A 67 -6.07 -22.87 -3.13
N GLU A 68 -5.96 -23.40 -1.91
CA GLU A 68 -6.68 -22.86 -0.75
C GLU A 68 -6.18 -21.45 -0.35
N GLU A 69 -4.87 -21.21 -0.30
CA GLU A 69 -4.32 -19.90 0.03
C GLU A 69 -4.68 -18.84 -1.01
N VAL A 70 -4.56 -19.19 -2.31
CA VAL A 70 -4.97 -18.33 -3.42
C VAL A 70 -6.48 -18.00 -3.31
N HIS A 71 -7.33 -18.99 -3.02
CA HIS A 71 -8.77 -18.77 -2.78
C HIS A 71 -9.04 -17.87 -1.57
N GLN A 72 -8.35 -18.08 -0.44
CA GLN A 72 -8.48 -17.24 0.75
C GLN A 72 -8.07 -15.79 0.47
N VAL A 73 -7.00 -15.57 -0.31
CA VAL A 73 -6.57 -14.22 -0.70
C VAL A 73 -7.60 -13.55 -1.60
N PHE A 74 -8.18 -14.27 -2.57
CA PHE A 74 -9.28 -13.74 -3.38
C PHE A 74 -10.53 -13.41 -2.53
N LYS A 75 -10.93 -14.27 -1.58
CA LYS A 75 -12.00 -13.96 -0.61
C LYS A 75 -11.69 -12.67 0.17
N ARG A 76 -10.45 -12.47 0.63
CA ARG A 76 -10.03 -11.24 1.35
C ARG A 76 -10.06 -9.99 0.47
N CYS A 77 -9.78 -10.11 -0.83
CA CYS A 77 -9.76 -8.97 -1.76
C CYS A 77 -11.16 -8.54 -2.27
N TYR A 78 -12.10 -9.47 -2.47
CA TYR A 78 -13.40 -9.17 -3.09
C TYR A 78 -14.61 -9.40 -2.16
N GLY A 79 -14.43 -10.06 -1.02
CA GLY A 79 -15.53 -10.57 -0.20
C GLY A 79 -16.36 -11.59 -0.99
N VAL A 80 -17.68 -11.44 -0.93
CA VAL A 80 -18.66 -12.34 -1.58
C VAL A 80 -18.84 -12.05 -3.08
N LYS A 81 -18.18 -11.02 -3.65
CA LYS A 81 -18.35 -10.64 -5.05
C LYS A 81 -17.65 -11.63 -5.99
N HIS A 82 -18.34 -12.12 -7.02
CA HIS A 82 -17.74 -12.93 -8.08
C HIS A 82 -16.63 -12.15 -8.81
N TRP A 83 -15.39 -12.57 -8.56
CA TRP A 83 -14.15 -11.96 -9.04
C TRP A 83 -13.74 -12.43 -10.45
N LEU A 84 -14.44 -13.43 -10.99
CA LEU A 84 -14.25 -13.98 -12.35
C LEU A 84 -14.24 -12.92 -13.47
N LEU A 85 -14.96 -11.81 -13.29
CA LEU A 85 -15.04 -10.72 -14.26
C LEU A 85 -13.84 -9.76 -14.23
N ALA A 86 -13.11 -9.67 -13.11
CA ALA A 86 -12.03 -8.71 -12.91
C ALA A 86 -11.06 -9.17 -11.80
N PRO A 87 -10.24 -10.22 -12.04
CA PRO A 87 -9.40 -10.86 -11.01
C PRO A 87 -8.14 -10.06 -10.60
N GLU A 88 -7.98 -8.83 -11.09
CA GLU A 88 -6.73 -8.07 -11.05
C GLU A 88 -6.23 -7.74 -9.63
N ASP A 89 -7.12 -7.37 -8.71
CA ASP A 89 -6.76 -7.07 -7.32
C ASP A 89 -6.52 -8.35 -6.48
N GLY A 90 -7.14 -9.47 -6.84
CA GLY A 90 -6.82 -10.79 -6.30
C GLY A 90 -5.43 -11.26 -6.76
N VAL A 91 -5.10 -11.09 -8.05
CA VAL A 91 -3.76 -11.35 -8.59
C VAL A 91 -2.70 -10.50 -7.86
N ARG A 92 -2.96 -9.20 -7.64
CA ARG A 92 -2.10 -8.33 -6.80
C ARG A 92 -2.02 -8.81 -5.35
N GLY A 93 -3.13 -9.28 -4.78
CA GLY A 93 -3.18 -9.85 -3.43
C GLY A 93 -2.26 -11.06 -3.28
N VAL A 94 -2.34 -12.00 -4.22
CA VAL A 94 -1.53 -13.24 -4.24
C VAL A 94 -0.06 -12.91 -4.50
N LEU A 95 0.22 -11.97 -5.42
CA LEU A 95 1.58 -11.48 -5.67
C LEU A 95 2.17 -10.82 -4.41
N ARG A 96 1.40 -10.01 -3.67
CA ARG A 96 1.84 -9.42 -2.39
C ARG A 96 2.14 -10.50 -1.34
N ALA A 97 1.26 -11.49 -1.18
CA ALA A 97 1.46 -12.59 -0.24
C ALA A 97 2.73 -13.39 -0.57
N SER A 98 2.93 -13.75 -1.84
CA SER A 98 4.10 -14.49 -2.31
C SER A 98 5.39 -13.65 -2.19
N LEU A 99 5.34 -12.35 -2.52
CA LEU A 99 6.50 -11.46 -2.39
C LEU A 99 6.89 -11.20 -0.92
N GLN A 100 5.93 -11.26 0.01
CA GLN A 100 6.20 -11.12 1.44
C GLN A 100 7.08 -12.25 2.00
N LEU A 101 7.05 -13.46 1.42
CA LEU A 101 7.93 -14.56 1.84
C LEU A 101 9.42 -14.23 1.70
N TYR A 102 9.77 -13.42 0.69
CA TYR A 102 11.15 -12.99 0.45
C TYR A 102 11.67 -11.97 1.48
N GLU A 103 10.80 -11.42 2.35
CA GLU A 103 11.24 -10.55 3.45
C GLU A 103 12.24 -11.27 4.37
N ALA A 104 11.97 -12.53 4.75
CA ALA A 104 12.78 -13.27 5.72
C ALA A 104 14.23 -13.56 5.23
N PRO A 105 14.47 -14.16 4.05
CA PRO A 105 15.84 -14.40 3.58
C PRO A 105 16.60 -13.12 3.23
N LEU A 106 15.94 -12.06 2.73
CA LEU A 106 16.60 -10.76 2.53
C LEU A 106 17.06 -10.15 3.87
N ARG A 107 16.24 -10.25 4.92
CA ARG A 107 16.61 -9.84 6.28
C ARG A 107 17.78 -10.66 6.82
N HIS A 108 17.82 -11.97 6.56
CA HIS A 108 18.93 -12.83 6.99
C HIS A 108 20.26 -12.43 6.31
N ILE A 109 20.28 -12.25 4.98
CA ILE A 109 21.46 -11.79 4.24
C ILE A 109 21.95 -10.43 4.77
N LEU A 110 21.02 -9.53 5.09
CA LEU A 110 21.32 -8.22 5.64
C LEU A 110 21.90 -8.31 7.07
N MET A 111 21.47 -9.29 7.89
CA MET A 111 22.09 -9.58 9.18
C MET A 111 23.52 -10.11 9.03
N GLU A 112 23.78 -11.06 8.12
CA GLU A 112 25.15 -11.53 7.83
C GLU A 112 26.07 -10.38 7.39
N MET A 113 25.55 -9.47 6.56
CA MET A 113 26.27 -8.25 6.15
C MET A 113 26.49 -7.25 7.29
N THR A 114 25.59 -7.21 8.27
CA THR A 114 25.76 -6.43 9.51
C THR A 114 26.92 -7.02 10.32
N GLU A 115 26.90 -8.33 10.58
CA GLU A 115 27.94 -9.06 11.34
C GLU A 115 29.35 -8.89 10.72
N ILE A 116 29.46 -9.06 9.39
CA ILE A 116 30.71 -8.83 8.63
C ILE A 116 31.22 -7.39 8.81
N THR A 117 30.32 -6.40 8.83
CA THR A 117 30.68 -4.99 8.99
C THR A 117 31.14 -4.69 10.42
N LEU A 118 30.53 -5.32 11.43
CA LEU A 118 30.94 -5.21 12.83
C LEU A 118 32.27 -5.92 13.12
N GLU A 119 32.54 -7.07 12.50
CA GLU A 119 33.85 -7.73 12.60
C GLU A 119 34.96 -6.86 12.00
N ALA A 120 34.68 -6.24 10.84
CA ALA A 120 35.60 -5.31 10.20
C ALA A 120 35.89 -4.06 11.06
N ALA A 121 34.88 -3.49 11.74
CA ALA A 121 35.07 -2.37 12.68
C ALA A 121 35.93 -2.79 13.89
N ASN A 122 35.64 -3.97 14.44
CA ASN A 122 36.42 -4.57 15.51
C ASN A 122 37.90 -4.82 15.13
N LEU A 123 38.16 -5.30 13.92
CA LEU A 123 39.51 -5.53 13.41
C LEU A 123 40.25 -4.23 13.08
N ALA A 124 39.54 -3.22 12.58
CA ALA A 124 40.08 -1.87 12.39
C ALA A 124 40.59 -1.28 13.72
N MET A 125 39.79 -1.36 14.80
CA MET A 125 40.21 -0.90 16.13
C MET A 125 41.37 -1.73 16.70
N LYS A 126 41.35 -3.06 16.54
CA LYS A 126 42.47 -3.95 16.92
C LYS A 126 43.75 -3.65 16.12
N SER A 127 43.65 -3.07 14.91
CA SER A 127 44.81 -2.63 14.12
C SER A 127 45.31 -1.22 14.49
N ASN A 128 44.41 -0.28 14.78
CA ASN A 128 44.73 1.06 15.27
C ASN A 128 45.52 1.00 16.61
N ALA A 129 45.06 0.17 17.56
CA ALA A 129 45.78 -0.08 18.81
C ALA A 129 47.21 -0.63 18.61
N LYS A 130 47.44 -1.44 17.56
CA LYS A 130 48.77 -1.96 17.18
C LYS A 130 49.65 -0.92 16.46
N ALA A 131 49.05 0.07 15.80
CA ALA A 131 49.77 1.20 15.21
C ALA A 131 50.28 2.15 16.31
N ALA A 132 49.39 2.57 17.22
CA ALA A 132 49.74 3.43 18.35
C ALA A 132 50.91 2.87 19.20
N THR A 133 50.84 1.58 19.53
CA THR A 133 51.87 0.88 20.32
C THR A 133 53.21 0.65 19.59
N ARG A 134 53.26 0.83 18.26
CA ARG A 134 54.53 0.84 17.49
C ARG A 134 55.14 2.24 17.35
N GLY A 135 54.32 3.29 17.35
CA GLY A 135 54.78 4.68 17.19
C GLY A 135 55.37 5.31 18.46
N GLN A 136 54.87 4.93 19.65
CA GLN A 136 55.25 5.56 20.92
C GLN A 136 56.25 4.74 21.73
N GLY A 137 57.52 5.13 21.67
CA GLY A 137 58.56 4.64 22.56
C GLY A 137 58.34 5.09 24.02
N SER A 138 57.84 4.20 24.87
CA SER A 138 57.97 4.26 26.33
C SER A 138 57.29 5.44 27.08
N MET A 139 56.01 5.73 26.82
CA MET A 139 55.16 6.49 27.76
C MET A 139 53.94 5.67 28.24
N LYS A 140 54.09 4.91 29.32
CA LYS A 140 53.08 3.94 29.83
C LYS A 140 51.93 4.56 30.67
N LYS A 141 51.44 5.76 30.37
CA LYS A 141 50.49 6.48 31.26
C LYS A 141 49.18 7.03 30.63
N SER A 142 48.95 6.94 29.32
CA SER A 142 47.70 7.41 28.70
C SER A 142 46.61 6.32 28.56
N SER A 143 46.97 5.03 28.56
CA SER A 143 46.17 3.99 27.89
C SER A 143 44.74 3.81 28.42
N LEU A 144 44.47 4.07 29.72
CA LEU A 144 43.11 3.98 30.26
C LEU A 144 42.14 4.99 29.63
N ALA A 145 42.61 6.19 29.27
CA ALA A 145 41.80 7.16 28.55
C ALA A 145 41.68 6.76 27.06
N ASP A 146 42.77 6.29 26.45
CA ASP A 146 42.78 5.83 25.06
C ASP A 146 41.82 4.63 24.86
N ASP A 147 41.78 3.68 25.81
CA ASP A 147 40.92 2.50 25.74
C ASP A 147 39.44 2.83 26.03
N ALA A 148 39.14 3.79 26.91
CA ALA A 148 37.78 4.29 27.10
C ALA A 148 37.24 4.99 25.84
N VAL A 149 38.07 5.82 25.20
CA VAL A 149 37.74 6.46 23.90
C VAL A 149 37.58 5.41 22.79
N ARG A 150 38.35 4.32 22.81
CA ARG A 150 38.20 3.21 21.86
C ARG A 150 36.88 2.45 22.02
N GLN A 151 36.41 2.19 23.24
CA GLN A 151 35.10 1.57 23.44
C GLN A 151 33.98 2.49 22.96
N LEU A 152 33.99 3.77 23.33
CA LEU A 152 33.01 4.75 22.86
C LEU A 152 32.93 4.85 21.32
N LEU A 153 34.05 4.68 20.62
CA LEU A 153 34.11 4.63 19.15
C LEU A 153 33.60 3.30 18.57
N LEU A 154 33.74 2.17 19.27
CA LEU A 154 33.12 0.89 18.89
C LEU A 154 31.61 0.95 19.12
N ASP A 155 31.17 1.32 20.32
CA ASP A 155 29.75 1.48 20.67
C ASP A 155 29.04 2.36 19.63
N GLN A 156 29.65 3.50 19.25
CA GLN A 156 29.06 4.40 18.28
C GLN A 156 29.12 3.87 16.84
N ALA A 157 30.12 3.08 16.47
CA ALA A 157 30.17 2.41 15.17
C ALA A 157 29.10 1.30 15.07
N GLU A 158 28.91 0.52 16.14
CA GLU A 158 27.88 -0.52 16.25
C GLU A 158 26.48 0.09 16.08
N ASN A 159 26.15 1.14 16.86
CA ASN A 159 24.89 1.89 16.73
C ASN A 159 24.65 2.45 15.31
N LEU A 160 25.70 2.86 14.58
CA LEU A 160 25.56 3.37 13.21
C LEU A 160 25.34 2.25 12.19
N VAL A 161 26.02 1.12 12.34
CA VAL A 161 25.84 -0.06 11.48
C VAL A 161 24.46 -0.68 11.69
N GLU A 162 23.91 -0.67 12.92
CA GLU A 162 22.50 -0.99 13.16
C GLU A 162 21.55 0.01 12.48
N GLN A 163 21.83 1.32 12.57
CA GLN A 163 21.02 2.34 11.89
C GLN A 163 21.05 2.17 10.35
N TRP A 164 22.20 1.80 9.76
CA TRP A 164 22.32 1.52 8.33
C TRP A 164 21.59 0.23 7.94
N ARG A 165 21.68 -0.83 8.75
CA ARG A 165 20.89 -2.06 8.59
C ARG A 165 19.40 -1.74 8.52
N ASP A 166 18.89 -0.96 9.46
CA ASP A 166 17.45 -0.68 9.54
C ASP A 166 16.96 0.25 8.42
N GLN A 167 17.78 1.23 7.99
CA GLN A 167 17.53 2.02 6.77
C GLN A 167 17.50 1.14 5.50
N THR A 168 18.49 0.23 5.36
CA THR A 168 18.63 -0.66 4.20
C THR A 168 17.48 -1.66 4.13
N TRP A 169 17.10 -2.22 5.28
CA TRP A 169 15.95 -3.12 5.41
C TRP A 169 14.66 -2.45 4.94
N GLU A 170 14.39 -1.24 5.44
CA GLU A 170 13.19 -0.48 5.09
C GLU A 170 13.18 -0.07 3.60
N GLN A 171 14.35 0.18 2.99
CA GLN A 171 14.45 0.40 1.54
C GLN A 171 14.19 -0.88 0.72
N LEU A 172 14.70 -2.04 1.14
CA LEU A 172 14.39 -3.34 0.50
C LEU A 172 12.89 -3.65 0.59
N ARG A 173 12.28 -3.41 1.76
CA ARG A 173 10.87 -3.67 2.03
C ARG A 173 9.95 -2.82 1.18
N ARG A 174 10.24 -1.52 1.05
CA ARG A 174 9.53 -0.62 0.11
C ARG A 174 9.62 -1.08 -1.33
N ASN A 175 10.78 -1.62 -1.74
CA ASN A 175 10.96 -2.14 -3.11
C ASN A 175 10.11 -3.39 -3.38
N LEU A 176 10.04 -4.33 -2.43
CA LEU A 176 9.12 -5.48 -2.51
C LEU A 176 7.65 -5.03 -2.59
N HIS A 177 7.24 -4.06 -1.75
CA HIS A 177 5.86 -3.55 -1.79
C HIS A 177 5.54 -2.82 -3.10
N ALA A 178 6.51 -2.09 -3.67
CA ALA A 178 6.35 -1.40 -4.95
C ALA A 178 6.17 -2.37 -6.12
N GLU A 179 6.95 -3.44 -6.22
CA GLU A 179 6.76 -4.48 -7.25
C GLU A 179 5.43 -5.25 -7.05
N ALA A 180 4.97 -5.42 -5.80
CA ALA A 180 3.69 -6.07 -5.48
C ALA A 180 2.45 -5.22 -5.87
N GLU A 181 2.48 -3.90 -5.65
CA GLU A 181 1.35 -3.01 -5.93
C GLU A 181 1.39 -2.46 -7.37
N PHE A 182 2.58 -2.18 -7.90
CA PHE A 182 2.84 -1.69 -9.25
C PHE A 182 3.78 -2.61 -10.06
N PRO A 183 3.36 -3.85 -10.39
CA PRO A 183 4.07 -4.75 -11.28
C PRO A 183 4.64 -4.07 -12.53
N ALA A 184 5.94 -4.27 -12.81
CA ALA A 184 6.58 -3.65 -13.97
C ALA A 184 5.82 -3.94 -15.28
N PRO A 185 5.52 -2.93 -16.11
CA PRO A 185 4.48 -3.02 -17.14
C PRO A 185 4.77 -4.08 -18.22
N GLU A 186 6.03 -4.35 -18.54
CA GLU A 186 6.41 -5.42 -19.46
C GLU A 186 6.12 -6.82 -18.88
N ARG A 187 6.49 -7.06 -17.61
CA ARG A 187 6.20 -8.31 -16.90
C ARG A 187 4.70 -8.47 -16.67
N PHE A 188 4.00 -7.38 -16.35
CA PHE A 188 2.54 -7.39 -16.14
C PHE A 188 1.77 -7.59 -17.45
N ALA A 189 2.24 -7.05 -18.58
CA ALA A 189 1.66 -7.31 -19.90
C ALA A 189 1.79 -8.80 -20.27
N LYS A 190 2.96 -9.42 -20.04
CA LYS A 190 3.12 -10.89 -20.16
C LYS A 190 2.10 -11.63 -19.28
N LEU A 191 2.02 -11.28 -18.00
CA LEU A 191 1.10 -11.90 -17.03
C LEU A 191 -0.36 -11.78 -17.48
N LYS A 192 -0.81 -10.60 -17.92
CA LYS A 192 -2.17 -10.38 -18.45
C LYS A 192 -2.43 -11.19 -19.72
N SER A 193 -1.50 -11.20 -20.68
CA SER A 193 -1.62 -12.02 -21.90
C SER A 193 -1.65 -13.52 -21.60
N ARG A 194 -0.87 -13.97 -20.61
CA ARG A 194 -0.81 -15.37 -20.17
C ARG A 194 -2.10 -15.80 -19.44
N LEU A 195 -2.63 -14.94 -18.57
CA LEU A 195 -3.94 -15.15 -17.96
C LEU A 195 -5.04 -15.22 -19.03
N GLN A 196 -5.04 -14.31 -20.02
CA GLN A 196 -5.99 -14.34 -21.13
C GLN A 196 -5.86 -15.60 -22.00
N GLU A 197 -4.63 -16.08 -22.25
CA GLU A 197 -4.38 -17.35 -22.96
C GLU A 197 -4.92 -18.55 -22.17
N LEU A 198 -4.59 -18.67 -20.89
CA LEU A 198 -4.99 -19.79 -20.04
C LEU A 198 -6.51 -19.81 -19.82
N LEU A 199 -7.13 -18.67 -19.52
CA LEU A 199 -8.58 -18.50 -19.41
C LEU A 199 -9.29 -18.84 -20.72
N GLY A 200 -8.80 -18.32 -21.86
CA GLY A 200 -9.35 -18.62 -23.18
C GLY A 200 -9.21 -20.09 -23.56
N ALA A 201 -8.10 -20.73 -23.18
CA ALA A 201 -7.86 -22.15 -23.42
C ALA A 201 -8.72 -23.05 -22.54
N GLU A 202 -8.97 -22.71 -21.26
CA GLU A 202 -9.87 -23.50 -20.42
C GLU A 202 -11.34 -23.27 -20.79
N ALA A 203 -11.74 -22.04 -21.14
CA ALA A 203 -13.06 -21.78 -21.73
C ALA A 203 -13.28 -22.57 -23.03
N ALA A 204 -12.25 -22.71 -23.88
CA ALA A 204 -12.31 -23.58 -25.06
C ALA A 204 -12.38 -25.08 -24.70
N LYS A 205 -11.71 -25.54 -23.63
CA LYS A 205 -11.84 -26.90 -23.09
C LYS A 205 -13.24 -27.15 -22.50
N GLN A 206 -13.83 -26.19 -21.79
CA GLN A 206 -15.22 -26.25 -21.31
C GLN A 206 -16.20 -26.32 -22.49
N ALA A 207 -16.04 -25.45 -23.50
CA ALA A 207 -16.86 -25.51 -24.72
C ALA A 207 -16.74 -26.85 -25.46
N ALA A 208 -15.55 -27.46 -25.47
CA ALA A 208 -15.34 -28.81 -26.00
C ALA A 208 -16.03 -29.89 -25.14
N ARG A 209 -15.87 -29.87 -23.81
CA ARG A 209 -16.55 -30.78 -22.86
C ARG A 209 -18.08 -30.67 -22.95
N GLN A 210 -18.63 -29.46 -23.04
CA GLN A 210 -20.06 -29.20 -23.26
C GLN A 210 -20.53 -29.74 -24.61
N ASN A 211 -19.78 -29.51 -25.70
CA ASN A 211 -20.08 -30.09 -27.01
C ASN A 211 -20.03 -31.63 -27.01
N GLU A 212 -19.10 -32.24 -26.27
CA GLU A 212 -19.03 -33.70 -26.15
C GLU A 212 -20.18 -34.26 -25.31
N THR A 213 -20.55 -33.59 -24.22
CA THR A 213 -21.71 -33.95 -23.39
C THR A 213 -23.01 -33.81 -24.18
N TYR A 214 -23.17 -32.73 -24.94
CA TYR A 214 -24.30 -32.54 -25.85
C TYR A 214 -24.33 -33.60 -26.95
N LYS A 215 -23.18 -33.98 -27.54
CA LYS A 215 -23.08 -35.09 -28.50
C LYS A 215 -23.52 -36.41 -27.88
N ARG A 216 -23.15 -36.71 -26.63
CA ARG A 216 -23.58 -37.92 -25.92
C ARG A 216 -25.09 -37.93 -25.68
N MET A 217 -25.67 -36.84 -25.14
CA MET A 217 -27.13 -36.69 -25.01
C MET A 217 -27.85 -36.81 -26.35
N LEU A 218 -27.33 -36.22 -27.44
CA LEU A 218 -27.92 -36.34 -28.76
C LEU A 218 -27.85 -37.78 -29.30
N LEU A 219 -26.76 -38.51 -29.01
CA LEU A 219 -26.61 -39.92 -29.35
C LEU A 219 -27.62 -40.78 -28.60
N ASP A 220 -27.73 -40.61 -27.28
CA ASP A 220 -28.71 -41.31 -26.44
C ASP A 220 -30.14 -40.99 -26.87
N THR A 221 -30.44 -39.73 -27.21
CA THR A 221 -31.75 -39.32 -27.73
C THR A 221 -32.06 -39.96 -29.08
N LEU A 222 -31.09 -40.01 -30.00
CA LEU A 222 -31.25 -40.71 -31.29
C LEU A 222 -31.40 -42.22 -31.11
N GLN A 223 -30.70 -42.82 -30.14
CA GLN A 223 -30.77 -44.25 -29.84
C GLN A 223 -32.08 -44.62 -29.13
N GLN A 224 -32.64 -43.74 -28.29
CA GLN A 224 -34.01 -43.85 -27.79
C GLN A 224 -35.03 -43.75 -28.93
N LEU A 225 -34.90 -42.76 -29.83
CA LEU A 225 -35.80 -42.60 -30.98
C LEU A 225 -35.77 -43.79 -31.94
N GLN A 226 -34.62 -44.46 -32.11
CA GLN A 226 -34.51 -45.70 -32.89
C GLN A 226 -35.22 -46.89 -32.21
N ASN A 227 -35.30 -46.92 -30.88
CA ASN A 227 -36.05 -47.93 -30.15
C ASN A 227 -37.56 -47.67 -30.14
N THR A 228 -38.02 -46.41 -30.26
CA THR A 228 -39.45 -46.07 -30.36
C THR A 228 -40.00 -46.20 -31.77
N THR A 229 -40.43 -47.40 -32.15
CA THR A 229 -40.94 -47.69 -33.51
C THR A 229 -42.35 -47.13 -33.76
N ILE A 230 -42.47 -45.85 -34.16
CA ILE A 230 -43.69 -45.28 -34.78
C ILE A 230 -43.33 -44.51 -36.06
N LYS A 231 -44.09 -44.74 -37.14
CA LYS A 231 -43.87 -44.13 -38.46
C LYS A 231 -44.56 -42.76 -38.58
N SER A 232 -43.81 -41.69 -38.90
CA SER A 232 -44.29 -40.61 -39.77
C SER A 232 -43.21 -39.59 -40.17
N HIS A 233 -43.08 -39.39 -41.49
CA HIS A 233 -42.69 -38.16 -42.23
C HIS A 233 -41.77 -37.09 -41.62
N LEU A 234 -40.67 -36.81 -42.33
CA LEU A 234 -39.73 -35.70 -42.10
C LEU A 234 -39.38 -35.05 -43.46
N PRO A 235 -39.44 -33.71 -43.64
CA PRO A 235 -38.94 -33.03 -44.84
C PRO A 235 -37.45 -32.64 -44.73
N LEU A 236 -36.79 -32.42 -45.87
CA LEU A 236 -35.35 -32.07 -45.97
C LEU A 236 -35.10 -30.56 -46.18
N LEU A 237 -33.80 -30.19 -46.06
CA LEU A 237 -33.06 -29.01 -46.60
C LEU A 237 -32.50 -28.05 -45.51
N PRO A 238 -31.46 -27.22 -45.79
CA PRO A 238 -30.09 -27.65 -46.17
C PRO A 238 -28.98 -26.90 -45.37
N PRO A 239 -27.69 -27.30 -45.45
CA PRO A 239 -26.59 -26.66 -44.70
C PRO A 239 -25.92 -25.47 -45.40
N SER A 240 -25.41 -24.49 -44.64
CA SER A 240 -24.69 -23.31 -45.16
C SER A 240 -23.26 -23.13 -44.63
N SER A 241 -22.29 -23.47 -45.48
CA SER A 241 -20.90 -22.96 -45.61
C SER A 241 -20.23 -22.15 -44.47
N THR A 242 -19.06 -22.64 -44.04
CA THR A 242 -17.96 -21.87 -43.40
C THR A 242 -17.34 -20.80 -44.32
N LYS A 243 -16.86 -19.66 -43.78
CA LYS A 243 -15.78 -18.89 -44.45
C LYS A 243 -14.87 -18.06 -43.53
N THR A 244 -13.60 -18.12 -43.91
CA THR A 244 -12.32 -17.60 -43.38
C THR A 244 -12.21 -16.08 -43.14
N ALA A 245 -11.26 -15.68 -42.26
CA ALA A 245 -10.58 -14.37 -42.18
C ALA A 245 -9.60 -14.16 -43.39
N PRO A 246 -8.68 -13.16 -43.50
CA PRO A 246 -8.10 -12.13 -42.57
C PRO A 246 -8.13 -10.69 -43.21
N PRO A 247 -7.24 -9.67 -42.99
CA PRO A 247 -6.08 -9.51 -42.08
C PRO A 247 -5.95 -8.15 -41.31
N THR A 248 -4.79 -7.98 -40.66
CA THR A 248 -4.37 -6.97 -39.67
C THR A 248 -4.15 -5.53 -40.16
N ALA A 249 -4.42 -4.56 -39.27
CA ALA A 249 -3.98 -3.15 -39.32
C ALA A 249 -3.67 -2.66 -37.86
N PRO A 250 -3.10 -1.45 -37.62
CA PRO A 250 -2.25 -1.20 -36.45
C PRO A 250 -2.98 -1.01 -35.11
N VAL A 251 -2.19 -1.04 -34.04
CA VAL A 251 -2.57 -0.92 -32.62
C VAL A 251 -3.57 0.22 -32.38
N LYS A 252 -4.78 -0.13 -31.94
CA LYS A 252 -5.67 0.78 -31.20
C LYS A 252 -5.31 0.70 -29.72
N GLU A 253 -5.36 1.83 -29.04
CA GLU A 253 -5.58 1.85 -27.58
C GLU A 253 -6.96 1.22 -27.30
N GLU A 254 -7.04 0.27 -26.37
CA GLU A 254 -8.32 -0.35 -26.00
C GLU A 254 -9.22 0.70 -25.35
N PRO A 255 -10.47 0.90 -25.82
CA PRO A 255 -11.41 1.79 -25.14
C PRO A 255 -11.75 1.20 -23.76
N PRO A 256 -11.64 1.96 -22.66
CA PRO A 256 -12.03 1.47 -21.34
C PRO A 256 -13.51 1.09 -21.31
N SER A 257 -13.90 0.23 -20.37
CA SER A 257 -15.27 -0.28 -20.26
C SER A 257 -16.30 0.85 -20.14
N TRP A 258 -17.24 0.91 -21.09
CA TRP A 258 -18.23 1.98 -21.21
C TRP A 258 -19.07 2.23 -19.93
N SER A 259 -19.15 1.25 -19.03
CA SER A 259 -19.80 1.33 -17.72
C SER A 259 -19.21 2.36 -16.75
N GLU A 260 -17.96 2.82 -16.94
CA GLU A 260 -17.33 3.84 -16.09
C GLU A 260 -17.63 5.28 -16.54
N PHE A 261 -18.21 5.47 -17.73
CA PHE A 261 -18.38 6.79 -18.33
C PHE A 261 -19.77 7.36 -18.07
N PHE A 262 -19.82 8.66 -17.75
CA PHE A 262 -21.06 9.42 -17.90
C PHE A 262 -21.23 9.80 -19.37
N MET A 263 -22.34 9.38 -19.99
CA MET A 263 -22.53 9.44 -21.44
C MET A 263 -23.86 10.10 -21.84
N GLY A 264 -23.90 10.74 -23.00
CA GLY A 264 -25.14 11.35 -23.49
C GLY A 264 -25.00 12.21 -24.73
N TRP A 265 -26.15 12.64 -25.27
CA TRP A 265 -26.21 13.56 -26.40
C TRP A 265 -26.21 15.02 -25.93
N LEU A 266 -25.26 15.81 -26.43
CA LEU A 266 -25.24 17.27 -26.27
C LEU A 266 -25.15 17.96 -27.63
N MET A 267 -25.63 19.20 -27.69
CA MET A 267 -25.39 20.10 -28.82
C MET A 267 -24.07 20.85 -28.56
N LYS A 268 -23.07 20.62 -29.41
CA LYS A 268 -21.78 21.32 -29.39
C LYS A 268 -21.83 22.50 -30.36
N GLN A 269 -21.43 23.69 -29.93
CA GLN A 269 -21.23 24.81 -30.86
C GLN A 269 -19.89 24.66 -31.61
N ASN A 270 -19.87 25.00 -32.90
CA ASN A 270 -18.65 25.07 -33.71
C ASN A 270 -18.12 26.51 -33.82
N ARG A 271 -16.92 26.69 -34.42
CA ARG A 271 -16.27 28.01 -34.60
C ARG A 271 -17.06 29.00 -35.49
N HIS A 272 -18.12 28.55 -36.16
CA HIS A 272 -19.02 29.36 -36.98
C HIS A 272 -20.38 29.60 -36.29
N GLY A 273 -20.48 29.33 -34.99
CA GLY A 273 -21.71 29.50 -34.20
C GLY A 273 -22.77 28.41 -34.40
N ILE A 274 -22.57 27.47 -35.33
CA ILE A 274 -23.54 26.42 -35.67
C ILE A 274 -23.52 25.32 -34.60
N TRP A 275 -24.72 24.94 -34.15
CA TRP A 275 -24.93 23.86 -33.18
C TRP A 275 -24.96 22.49 -33.87
N GLN A 276 -24.17 21.54 -33.38
CA GLN A 276 -24.09 20.18 -33.90
C GLN A 276 -24.36 19.16 -32.78
N ARG A 277 -25.30 18.24 -33.00
CA ARG A 277 -25.54 17.12 -32.07
C ARG A 277 -24.32 16.20 -32.09
N ARG A 278 -23.76 15.90 -30.92
CA ARG A 278 -22.61 15.00 -30.71
C ARG A 278 -22.87 14.11 -29.50
N TRP A 279 -22.37 12.89 -29.57
CA TRP A 279 -22.34 11.97 -28.44
C TRP A 279 -21.11 12.29 -27.59
N PHE A 280 -21.28 12.48 -26.29
CA PHE A 280 -20.21 12.76 -25.34
C PHE A 280 -20.04 11.59 -24.37
N ALA A 281 -18.80 11.34 -23.98
CA ALA A 281 -18.42 10.41 -22.91
C ALA A 281 -17.46 11.15 -21.96
N LEU A 282 -17.68 11.03 -20.66
CA LEU A 282 -16.91 11.69 -19.60
C LEU A 282 -16.43 10.64 -18.59
N SER A 283 -15.12 10.55 -18.38
CA SER A 283 -14.53 9.80 -17.27
C SER A 283 -14.14 10.77 -16.16
N ILE A 284 -14.75 10.61 -14.99
CA ILE A 284 -14.41 11.38 -13.79
C ILE A 284 -13.00 11.01 -13.31
N ARG A 285 -12.67 9.71 -13.25
CA ARG A 285 -11.35 9.23 -12.79
C ARG A 285 -10.20 9.73 -13.66
N GLN A 286 -10.37 9.74 -14.99
CA GLN A 286 -9.33 10.22 -15.92
C GLN A 286 -9.36 11.73 -16.14
N GLN A 287 -10.28 12.47 -15.48
CA GLN A 287 -10.53 13.90 -15.69
C GLN A 287 -10.64 14.28 -17.18
N ARG A 288 -11.28 13.44 -18.00
CA ARG A 288 -11.27 13.57 -19.48
C ARG A 288 -12.62 13.31 -20.09
N PHE A 289 -12.88 13.97 -21.22
CA PHE A 289 -14.04 13.69 -22.05
C PHE A 289 -13.67 13.54 -23.53
N TRP A 290 -14.50 12.78 -24.23
CA TRP A 290 -14.43 12.50 -25.65
C TRP A 290 -15.76 12.91 -26.29
N TYR A 291 -15.73 13.36 -27.55
CA TYR A 291 -16.96 13.53 -28.33
C TYR A 291 -16.89 12.89 -29.71
N PHE A 292 -18.04 12.40 -30.18
CA PHE A 292 -18.22 11.57 -31.36
C PHE A 292 -19.41 12.07 -32.20
N ALA A 293 -19.49 11.70 -33.48
CA ALA A 293 -20.66 11.95 -34.30
C ALA A 293 -21.82 11.00 -33.96
N SER A 294 -21.51 9.74 -33.70
CA SER A 294 -22.41 8.68 -33.23
C SER A 294 -21.72 7.84 -32.14
N PRO A 295 -22.45 7.11 -31.28
CA PRO A 295 -21.85 6.24 -30.25
C PRO A 295 -21.00 5.10 -30.83
N GLU A 296 -21.22 4.72 -32.09
CA GLU A 296 -20.48 3.68 -32.80
C GLU A 296 -19.20 4.20 -33.49
N GLU A 297 -19.00 5.52 -33.56
CA GLU A 297 -17.85 6.10 -34.27
C GLU A 297 -16.54 5.91 -33.50
N GLN A 298 -15.53 5.35 -34.16
CA GLN A 298 -14.15 5.35 -33.68
C GLN A 298 -13.21 5.77 -34.83
N PRO A 299 -12.21 6.65 -34.60
CA PRO A 299 -11.85 7.28 -33.33
C PRO A 299 -12.75 8.48 -32.95
N ALA A 300 -12.54 9.03 -31.75
CA ALA A 300 -13.21 10.25 -31.29
C ALA A 300 -12.92 11.46 -32.20
N ARG A 301 -13.90 12.38 -32.31
CA ARG A 301 -13.80 13.64 -33.07
C ARG A 301 -13.13 14.78 -32.30
N GLY A 302 -12.78 14.52 -31.05
CA GLY A 302 -12.00 15.38 -30.17
C GLY A 302 -11.99 14.84 -28.75
N ILE A 303 -10.93 15.17 -28.03
CA ILE A 303 -10.68 14.80 -26.65
C ILE A 303 -10.37 16.11 -25.91
N GLY A 304 -10.85 16.27 -24.69
CA GLY A 304 -10.49 17.38 -23.82
C GLY A 304 -10.11 16.88 -22.42
N ASP A 305 -9.01 17.42 -21.92
CA ASP A 305 -8.58 17.26 -20.53
C ASP A 305 -9.28 18.30 -19.65
N LEU A 306 -9.74 17.91 -18.47
CA LEU A 306 -10.47 18.76 -17.53
C LEU A 306 -9.60 19.22 -16.36
N ALA A 307 -8.37 18.71 -16.24
CA ALA A 307 -7.41 19.15 -15.23
C ALA A 307 -7.18 20.67 -15.33
N GLY A 308 -7.67 21.43 -14.35
CA GLY A 308 -7.58 22.91 -14.35
C GLY A 308 -8.52 23.63 -15.33
N ALA A 309 -9.49 22.95 -15.94
CA ALA A 309 -10.52 23.59 -16.74
C ALA A 309 -11.54 24.32 -15.85
N LYS A 310 -12.07 25.46 -16.31
CA LYS A 310 -13.12 26.21 -15.59
C LYS A 310 -14.49 25.99 -16.25
N LEU A 311 -15.42 25.43 -15.49
CA LEU A 311 -16.84 25.40 -15.86
C LEU A 311 -17.47 26.79 -15.60
N VAL A 312 -18.26 27.28 -16.54
CA VAL A 312 -19.01 28.54 -16.43
C VAL A 312 -20.44 28.28 -16.92
N SER A 313 -21.43 28.38 -16.02
CA SER A 313 -22.83 28.37 -16.46
C SER A 313 -23.19 29.73 -17.07
N LEU A 314 -24.00 29.70 -18.12
CA LEU A 314 -24.55 30.91 -18.74
C LEU A 314 -25.98 31.10 -18.22
N GLU A 315 -26.10 31.78 -17.09
CA GLU A 315 -27.39 32.07 -16.43
C GLU A 315 -27.59 33.55 -16.09
N GLU A 316 -26.53 34.38 -16.10
CA GLU A 316 -26.55 35.77 -15.61
C GLU A 316 -26.25 36.79 -16.72
N GLN A 317 -27.18 36.99 -17.65
CA GLN A 317 -27.24 38.22 -18.45
C GLN A 317 -28.71 38.57 -18.77
N GLU A 318 -29.31 39.36 -17.88
CA GLU A 318 -30.69 39.85 -17.98
C GLU A 318 -30.82 40.98 -19.01
N ASP A 319 -30.85 40.62 -20.29
CA ASP A 319 -31.36 41.48 -21.37
C ASP A 319 -32.82 41.08 -21.69
N GLU A 320 -33.78 42.00 -21.52
CA GLU A 320 -35.22 41.75 -21.73
C GLU A 320 -35.55 41.38 -23.20
N VAL A 321 -35.64 40.09 -23.52
CA VAL A 321 -36.06 39.61 -24.86
C VAL A 321 -36.92 38.34 -24.79
N ASP A 322 -37.98 38.31 -25.60
CA ASP A 322 -39.01 37.26 -25.74
C ASP A 322 -38.61 35.83 -25.29
N GLY A 323 -39.38 35.27 -24.35
CA GLY A 323 -39.08 34.04 -23.58
C GLY A 323 -38.82 32.74 -24.35
N GLU A 324 -38.95 32.72 -25.68
CA GLU A 324 -38.46 31.60 -26.50
C GLU A 324 -36.91 31.63 -26.65
N ILE A 325 -36.25 32.74 -26.30
CA ILE A 325 -34.78 32.86 -26.22
C ILE A 325 -34.28 32.42 -24.84
N GLU A 326 -34.95 32.85 -23.77
CA GLU A 326 -34.64 32.54 -22.37
C GLU A 326 -34.46 31.04 -22.13
N ASN A 327 -35.44 30.22 -22.54
CA ASN A 327 -35.42 28.75 -22.43
C ASN A 327 -34.24 28.09 -23.21
N LYS A 328 -33.68 28.79 -24.21
CA LYS A 328 -32.50 28.34 -24.98
C LYS A 328 -31.18 28.76 -24.33
N GLN A 329 -31.16 29.81 -23.51
CA GLN A 329 -30.01 30.24 -22.70
C GLN A 329 -29.90 29.40 -21.41
N GLN A 330 -31.02 29.18 -20.71
CA GLN A 330 -31.09 28.33 -19.51
C GLN A 330 -30.51 26.92 -19.72
N LYS A 331 -30.48 26.42 -20.97
CA LYS A 331 -29.92 25.10 -21.37
C LYS A 331 -28.45 25.13 -21.82
N THR A 332 -27.81 26.30 -21.90
CA THR A 332 -26.38 26.45 -22.29
C THR A 332 -25.43 26.53 -21.10
N PHE A 333 -24.21 26.05 -21.32
CA PHE A 333 -23.06 26.16 -20.42
C PHE A 333 -21.75 26.17 -21.22
N ARG A 334 -20.66 26.63 -20.61
CA ARG A 334 -19.33 26.72 -21.24
C ARG A 334 -18.27 26.03 -20.39
N ILE A 335 -17.35 25.34 -21.07
CA ILE A 335 -16.11 24.84 -20.48
C ILE A 335 -14.96 25.65 -21.08
N ILE A 336 -14.15 26.26 -20.22
CA ILE A 336 -12.96 27.04 -20.60
C ILE A 336 -11.74 26.24 -20.19
N PHE A 337 -10.96 25.80 -21.18
CA PHE A 337 -9.72 25.07 -20.97
C PHE A 337 -8.57 26.08 -20.89
N HIS A 338 -7.94 26.17 -19.72
CA HIS A 338 -6.63 26.79 -19.60
C HIS A 338 -5.61 25.78 -20.14
N ALA A 339 -5.00 26.08 -21.28
CA ALA A 339 -3.96 25.23 -21.84
C ALA A 339 -2.72 25.24 -20.93
N SER A 340 -2.51 24.15 -20.18
CA SER A 340 -1.18 23.77 -19.72
C SER A 340 -0.27 23.50 -20.93
N ASP A 341 1.02 23.83 -20.83
CA ASP A 341 1.96 23.87 -21.96
C ASP A 341 2.33 22.49 -22.55
N THR A 342 1.38 21.86 -23.25
CA THR A 342 1.58 20.65 -24.05
C THR A 342 0.92 20.82 -25.44
N PRO A 343 1.69 20.90 -26.55
CA PRO A 343 1.13 21.09 -27.87
C PRO A 343 0.45 19.81 -28.40
N ILE A 344 -0.75 19.95 -28.98
CA ILE A 344 -1.51 18.83 -29.55
C ILE A 344 -1.07 18.56 -31.00
N THR A 345 0.10 17.93 -31.15
CA THR A 345 0.55 17.23 -32.37
C THR A 345 1.48 16.09 -31.96
N GLY A 346 1.29 14.91 -32.54
CA GLY A 346 1.91 13.68 -32.04
C GLY A 346 3.39 13.50 -32.40
N GLU A 347 4.24 13.59 -31.39
CA GLU A 347 5.44 12.76 -31.18
C GLU A 347 5.77 12.77 -29.66
N ASN A 348 6.54 11.80 -29.17
CA ASN A 348 6.59 11.44 -27.74
C ASN A 348 6.91 12.60 -26.76
N PRO A 349 6.00 12.95 -25.82
CA PRO A 349 6.27 13.97 -24.81
C PRO A 349 6.93 13.39 -23.55
N VAL A 350 8.10 13.92 -23.19
CA VAL A 350 8.67 13.74 -21.85
C VAL A 350 7.92 14.65 -20.86
N ARG A 351 7.44 14.12 -19.74
CA ARG A 351 6.78 14.92 -18.70
C ARG A 351 7.76 15.91 -18.05
N THR A 352 7.55 17.20 -18.27
CA THR A 352 8.09 18.29 -17.45
C THR A 352 7.05 18.73 -16.39
N LEU A 353 7.53 19.19 -15.24
CA LEU A 353 6.68 19.62 -14.13
C LEU A 353 6.13 21.05 -14.35
N PRO A 354 4.94 21.38 -13.81
CA PRO A 354 4.34 22.70 -13.97
C PRO A 354 5.19 23.80 -13.31
N ILE A 355 5.38 24.91 -14.03
CA ILE A 355 6.15 26.06 -13.58
C ILE A 355 5.28 26.93 -12.63
N PRO A 356 5.77 27.34 -11.45
CA PRO A 356 5.01 28.19 -10.53
C PRO A 356 4.60 29.55 -11.14
N PRO A 357 3.44 30.12 -10.77
CA PRO A 357 2.94 31.38 -11.34
C PRO A 357 3.83 32.60 -11.05
N GLU A 358 4.67 32.54 -10.01
CA GLU A 358 5.68 33.57 -9.73
C GLU A 358 6.81 33.55 -10.77
N ALA A 359 7.23 32.36 -11.21
CA ALA A 359 8.22 32.21 -12.27
C ALA A 359 7.66 32.61 -13.65
N GLN A 360 6.37 32.37 -13.92
CA GLN A 360 5.70 32.90 -15.12
C GLN A 360 5.76 34.43 -15.17
N LYS A 361 5.44 35.13 -14.07
CA LYS A 361 5.59 36.60 -13.98
C LYS A 361 7.03 37.06 -14.21
N ALA A 362 8.02 36.33 -13.71
CA ALA A 362 9.43 36.63 -13.96
C ALA A 362 9.81 36.48 -15.45
N VAL A 363 9.32 35.44 -16.13
CA VAL A 363 9.55 35.21 -17.56
C VAL A 363 8.88 36.28 -18.43
N GLU A 364 7.64 36.68 -18.15
CA GLU A 364 7.00 37.77 -18.89
C GLU A 364 7.70 39.12 -18.68
N ALA A 365 8.17 39.40 -17.45
CA ALA A 365 8.95 40.60 -17.15
C ALA A 365 10.34 40.61 -17.83
N LEU A 366 10.97 39.44 -18.01
CA LEU A 366 12.27 39.30 -18.67
C LEU A 366 12.19 39.33 -20.21
N THR A 367 11.09 38.84 -20.80
CA THR A 367 10.97 38.66 -22.25
C THR A 367 10.15 39.76 -22.95
N GLY A 368 9.30 40.49 -22.22
CA GLY A 368 8.44 41.55 -22.77
C GLY A 368 7.34 41.07 -23.73
N GLN A 369 7.27 39.77 -24.03
CA GLN A 369 6.20 39.16 -24.80
C GLN A 369 5.10 38.69 -23.84
N LYS A 370 3.90 39.23 -24.00
CA LYS A 370 2.71 38.65 -23.36
C LYS A 370 2.50 37.25 -23.92
N THR A 371 2.62 36.24 -23.06
CA THR A 371 2.30 34.88 -23.42
C THR A 371 0.81 34.80 -23.71
N LYS A 372 0.43 34.58 -24.98
CA LYS A 372 -0.98 34.52 -25.37
C LYS A 372 -1.52 33.14 -25.02
N THR A 373 -1.81 32.93 -23.73
CA THR A 373 -2.36 31.70 -23.17
C THR A 373 -3.51 31.20 -24.05
N LEU A 374 -3.35 30.02 -24.63
CA LEU A 374 -4.22 29.56 -25.72
C LEU A 374 -5.49 28.92 -25.14
N THR A 375 -6.34 29.75 -24.52
CA THR A 375 -7.61 29.31 -23.93
C THR A 375 -8.52 28.72 -25.00
N MET A 376 -8.81 27.42 -24.90
CA MET A 376 -9.81 26.76 -25.73
C MET A 376 -11.16 26.87 -25.05
N GLU A 377 -12.19 27.24 -25.80
CA GLU A 377 -13.56 27.42 -25.29
C GLU A 377 -14.51 26.42 -25.96
N LEU A 378 -15.39 25.82 -25.16
CA LEU A 378 -16.37 24.85 -25.59
C LEU A 378 -17.76 25.19 -25.04
N THR A 379 -18.59 25.83 -25.88
CA THR A 379 -20.00 26.06 -25.57
C THR A 379 -20.83 24.81 -25.90
N LEU A 380 -21.60 24.36 -24.90
CA LEU A 380 -22.46 23.18 -24.96
C LEU A 380 -23.91 23.55 -24.61
N ARG A 381 -24.87 22.78 -25.12
CA ARG A 381 -26.30 22.88 -24.79
C ARG A 381 -26.90 21.50 -24.59
N ALA A 382 -27.60 21.30 -23.48
CA ALA A 382 -28.37 20.08 -23.20
C ALA A 382 -29.80 20.16 -23.78
N ALA A 383 -30.48 19.02 -23.87
CA ALA A 383 -31.88 18.98 -24.35
C ALA A 383 -32.88 19.58 -23.34
N THR A 384 -32.64 19.35 -22.05
CA THR A 384 -33.47 19.82 -20.92
C THR A 384 -32.59 20.50 -19.87
N VAL A 385 -33.19 21.33 -19.02
CA VAL A 385 -32.47 22.01 -17.91
C VAL A 385 -31.98 20.98 -16.89
N SER A 386 -32.80 19.99 -16.53
CA SER A 386 -32.37 18.85 -15.69
C SER A 386 -31.13 18.14 -16.27
N SER A 387 -31.08 17.90 -17.58
CA SER A 387 -29.90 17.30 -18.23
C SER A 387 -28.68 18.23 -18.23
N LYS A 388 -28.85 19.56 -18.40
CA LYS A 388 -27.76 20.53 -18.18
C LYS A 388 -27.20 20.40 -16.77
N ASN A 389 -28.05 20.43 -15.76
CA ASN A 389 -27.64 20.44 -14.36
C ASN A 389 -26.88 19.15 -14.01
N GLN A 390 -27.35 17.99 -14.48
CA GLN A 390 -26.65 16.71 -14.34
C GLN A 390 -25.28 16.71 -15.04
N TRP A 391 -25.16 17.25 -16.26
CA TRP A 391 -23.87 17.41 -16.92
C TRP A 391 -22.93 18.38 -16.19
N CYS A 392 -23.46 19.48 -15.65
CA CYS A 392 -22.67 20.48 -14.92
C CYS A 392 -22.15 19.92 -13.59
N ASP A 393 -22.95 19.14 -12.86
CA ASP A 393 -22.53 18.43 -11.65
C ASP A 393 -21.40 17.42 -11.98
N MET A 394 -21.63 16.51 -12.93
CA MET A 394 -20.64 15.49 -13.30
C MET A 394 -19.33 16.10 -13.85
N LEU A 395 -19.41 17.22 -14.59
CA LEU A 395 -18.23 17.97 -15.04
C LEU A 395 -17.54 18.69 -13.88
N SER A 396 -18.28 19.23 -12.90
CA SER A 396 -17.69 19.87 -11.72
C SER A 396 -16.91 18.87 -10.88
N ARG A 397 -17.47 17.66 -10.66
CA ARG A 397 -16.78 16.54 -10.00
C ARG A 397 -15.51 16.11 -10.75
N ALA A 398 -15.55 16.07 -12.09
CA ALA A 398 -14.37 15.76 -12.90
C ALA A 398 -13.29 16.86 -12.90
N VAL A 399 -13.68 18.13 -12.78
CA VAL A 399 -12.78 19.30 -12.72
C VAL A 399 -12.10 19.45 -11.35
N VAL A 400 -12.85 19.24 -10.26
CA VAL A 400 -12.27 19.19 -8.90
C VAL A 400 -11.39 17.95 -8.74
N GLY A 401 -11.70 16.90 -9.48
CA GLY A 401 -11.21 15.54 -9.24
C GLY A 401 -11.97 14.90 -8.09
N VAL A 402 -12.10 13.57 -8.14
CA VAL A 402 -12.35 12.81 -6.92
C VAL A 402 -11.01 12.76 -6.17
N PRO A 403 -10.89 13.30 -4.95
CA PRO A 403 -9.72 13.03 -4.14
C PRO A 403 -9.69 11.52 -3.89
N GLU A 404 -8.55 10.87 -4.14
CA GLU A 404 -8.41 9.46 -3.81
C GLU A 404 -8.67 9.28 -2.31
N GLU A 405 -9.72 8.54 -1.96
CA GLU A 405 -10.03 8.27 -0.56
C GLU A 405 -8.82 7.56 0.06
N PRO A 406 -8.25 8.08 1.17
CA PRO A 406 -7.15 7.40 1.82
C PRO A 406 -7.65 6.04 2.30
N LYS A 407 -7.14 4.95 1.72
CA LYS A 407 -7.45 3.56 2.12
C LYS A 407 -7.32 3.48 3.64
N VAL A 408 -8.45 3.30 4.32
CA VAL A 408 -8.47 3.23 5.79
C VAL A 408 -7.83 1.90 6.20
N GLU A 409 -6.59 1.96 6.68
CA GLU A 409 -5.92 0.81 7.26
C GLU A 409 -6.66 0.38 8.53
N ALA A 410 -7.39 -0.73 8.44
CA ALA A 410 -8.07 -1.33 9.57
C ALA A 410 -7.04 -1.94 10.54
N ALA A 411 -6.69 -1.18 11.58
CA ALA A 411 -5.72 -1.56 12.60
C ALA A 411 -6.25 -2.70 13.51
N ALA A 412 -6.17 -3.94 13.01
CA ALA A 412 -6.54 -5.14 13.74
C ALA A 412 -5.45 -5.54 14.76
N GLY A 413 -5.56 -5.04 15.99
CA GLY A 413 -4.73 -5.50 17.11
C GLY A 413 -5.12 -6.90 17.56
N GLY A 414 -4.24 -7.89 17.35
CA GLY A 414 -4.45 -9.29 17.76
C GLY A 414 -3.33 -9.79 18.66
N ALA A 415 -3.59 -9.89 19.97
CA ALA A 415 -2.63 -10.44 20.94
C ALA A 415 -2.73 -11.98 20.99
N ALA A 416 -1.70 -12.68 20.51
CA ALA A 416 -1.63 -14.14 20.53
C ALA A 416 -0.74 -14.64 21.68
N VAL A 417 -1.37 -15.10 22.77
CA VAL A 417 -0.69 -15.95 23.77
C VAL A 417 -0.65 -17.37 23.24
N ASN A 418 0.52 -18.04 23.27
CA ASN A 418 0.51 -19.50 23.26
C ASN A 418 1.72 -20.12 24.00
N ASN A 419 1.48 -21.25 24.65
CA ASN A 419 2.50 -22.00 25.40
C ASN A 419 2.96 -23.21 24.58
N GLY A 420 4.27 -23.44 24.51
CA GLY A 420 4.84 -24.66 23.92
C GLY A 420 5.36 -25.61 25.00
N PRO A 421 4.88 -26.87 25.11
CA PRO A 421 5.53 -27.90 25.90
C PRO A 421 6.75 -28.46 25.15
N ALA A 422 7.84 -28.74 25.87
CA ALA A 422 9.07 -29.26 25.27
C ALA A 422 8.96 -30.76 24.93
N ALA A 423 9.62 -31.17 23.83
CA ALA A 423 9.75 -32.56 23.43
C ALA A 423 11.11 -33.14 23.85
N LEU A 424 11.10 -34.35 24.43
CA LEU A 424 12.27 -35.21 24.64
C LEU A 424 11.90 -36.67 24.32
N PRO A 425 12.89 -37.54 24.00
CA PRO A 425 12.67 -38.60 23.02
C PRO A 425 12.30 -39.98 23.60
N ALA A 426 11.82 -40.85 22.72
CA ALA A 426 11.84 -42.30 22.91
C ALA A 426 13.29 -42.82 22.98
N GLY A 427 13.60 -43.95 23.62
CA GLY A 427 12.71 -44.88 24.32
C GLY A 427 12.98 -46.32 23.90
N GLN A 428 13.55 -47.13 24.79
CA GLN A 428 13.76 -48.57 24.57
C GLN A 428 13.55 -49.34 25.88
N VAL A 429 12.98 -50.54 25.77
CA VAL A 429 12.32 -51.37 26.80
C VAL A 429 13.16 -52.65 26.96
N PRO A 430 13.44 -53.19 28.17
CA PRO A 430 12.47 -53.97 28.99
C PRO A 430 12.65 -53.80 30.53
N ASP A 431 11.94 -54.48 31.45
CA ASP A 431 10.94 -55.58 31.41
C ASP A 431 9.93 -55.42 32.60
N PRO A 432 8.91 -56.29 32.84
CA PRO A 432 7.77 -55.99 33.70
C PRO A 432 7.88 -56.49 35.16
N PHE A 433 7.07 -55.93 36.07
CA PHE A 433 6.16 -56.69 36.97
C PHE A 433 5.21 -55.78 37.78
N VAL A 434 4.30 -56.40 38.53
CA VAL A 434 3.39 -55.85 39.57
C VAL A 434 2.09 -55.20 39.07
N GLU A 435 0.98 -55.87 39.38
CA GLU A 435 -0.38 -55.33 39.41
C GLU A 435 -0.55 -54.44 40.66
N ASP A 436 -1.27 -53.31 40.59
CA ASP A 436 -2.51 -53.22 41.40
C ASP A 436 -3.51 -52.12 40.99
N LYS A 437 -4.78 -52.47 41.24
CA LYS A 437 -6.03 -51.71 41.51
C LYS A 437 -6.14 -50.18 41.34
N ASP A 438 -7.36 -49.80 40.92
CA ASP A 438 -8.25 -48.76 41.50
C ASP A 438 -7.61 -47.47 42.09
N ASP A 439 -8.03 -46.28 41.67
CA ASP A 439 -9.39 -45.82 41.97
C ASP A 439 -9.90 -44.73 41.01
N SER A 440 -11.24 -44.60 40.97
CA SER A 440 -11.97 -43.64 40.15
C SER A 440 -12.19 -42.30 40.85
N ARG A 441 -12.10 -41.19 40.09
CA ARG A 441 -12.81 -39.93 40.41
C ARG A 441 -12.87 -38.94 39.26
N HIS A 442 -14.07 -38.74 38.70
CA HIS A 442 -14.39 -37.56 37.89
C HIS A 442 -14.47 -36.30 38.77
N VAL A 443 -13.97 -35.16 38.28
CA VAL A 443 -14.27 -33.82 38.83
C VAL A 443 -14.52 -32.85 37.67
N GLY A 444 -15.78 -32.69 37.28
CA GLY A 444 -16.19 -31.61 36.36
C GLY A 444 -16.24 -30.26 37.08
N ARG A 445 -15.58 -29.23 36.54
CA ARG A 445 -15.68 -27.86 37.04
C ARG A 445 -16.65 -27.05 36.19
N LYS A 446 -17.75 -26.58 36.80
CA LYS A 446 -18.59 -25.52 36.22
C LYS A 446 -17.94 -24.16 36.52
N ILE A 447 -17.86 -23.29 35.52
CA ILE A 447 -17.50 -21.88 35.70
C ILE A 447 -18.78 -21.12 36.08
N SER A 448 -18.70 -20.16 36.99
CA SER A 448 -19.85 -19.38 37.47
C SER A 448 -19.52 -17.89 37.42
N THR A 449 -20.41 -17.10 36.79
CA THR A 449 -20.27 -15.66 36.61
C THR A 449 -21.21 -14.90 37.55
N LYS A 450 -20.64 -14.11 38.46
CA LYS A 450 -21.23 -12.95 39.16
C LYS A 450 -20.05 -12.11 39.67
N VAL A 451 -19.81 -10.90 39.17
CA VAL A 451 -20.53 -9.66 39.52
C VAL A 451 -20.39 -9.32 41.00
N PHE A 452 -19.57 -8.31 41.30
CA PHE A 452 -19.84 -7.35 42.37
C PHE A 452 -19.17 -6.00 42.08
N ARG A 453 -19.92 -4.91 42.24
CA ARG A 453 -19.37 -3.55 42.42
C ARG A 453 -19.02 -3.39 43.91
N GLN A 454 -17.84 -2.89 44.22
CA GLN A 454 -17.65 -2.06 45.41
C GLN A 454 -16.43 -1.14 45.21
N GLY A 455 -16.43 0.04 45.82
CA GLY A 455 -15.40 1.06 45.59
C GLY A 455 -14.93 1.73 46.87
N ASN A 456 -13.78 2.39 46.77
CA ASN A 456 -13.20 3.37 47.70
C ASN A 456 -12.11 4.16 46.94
N GLY A 457 -11.74 5.38 47.34
CA GLY A 457 -12.33 6.14 48.45
C GLY A 457 -11.54 7.32 49.05
N GLU A 458 -10.42 7.77 48.50
CA GLU A 458 -9.63 8.93 49.00
C GLU A 458 -9.12 9.76 47.80
N LYS A 459 -9.27 11.08 47.67
CA LYS A 459 -9.11 12.27 48.54
C LYS A 459 -7.66 12.77 48.74
N LYS A 460 -7.27 13.76 47.91
CA LYS A 460 -6.67 15.06 48.29
C LYS A 460 -6.47 15.94 47.02
N THR A 461 -7.05 17.14 46.95
CA THR A 461 -6.46 18.49 47.25
C THR A 461 -5.21 18.82 46.43
N GLU A 462 -5.09 19.96 45.74
CA GLU A 462 -6.01 21.12 45.59
C GLU A 462 -6.33 21.31 44.08
N GLU A 463 -6.60 22.44 43.41
CA GLU A 463 -6.51 23.89 43.72
C GLU A 463 -7.56 24.69 42.87
N GLU A 464 -7.21 25.88 42.38
CA GLU A 464 -8.04 26.87 41.65
C GLU A 464 -7.86 26.76 40.11
N SER A 465 -8.72 27.24 39.18
CA SER A 465 -9.90 28.13 39.18
C SER A 465 -10.64 27.98 37.80
N SER A 466 -11.75 28.63 37.39
CA SER A 466 -12.63 29.68 37.95
C SER A 466 -14.02 29.71 37.25
N ASN A 467 -14.98 30.44 37.85
CA ASN A 467 -15.99 31.37 37.26
C ASN A 467 -16.17 31.43 35.71
N LYS A 468 -17.36 31.45 35.07
CA LYS A 468 -18.80 31.75 35.40
C LYS A 468 -19.68 31.26 34.20
N ASN A 469 -21.02 31.40 34.05
CA ASN A 469 -22.15 32.06 34.76
C ASN A 469 -23.43 31.24 34.44
N ILE A 470 -24.27 30.82 35.40
CA ILE A 470 -25.54 31.44 35.83
C ILE A 470 -26.37 32.13 34.72
N ASN A 471 -27.53 31.55 34.39
CA ASN A 471 -28.80 32.29 34.42
C ASN A 471 -29.98 31.33 34.67
N THR A 472 -30.79 31.62 35.70
CA THR A 472 -31.99 30.84 36.07
C THR A 472 -33.09 31.81 36.43
N ALA A 473 -34.29 31.63 35.87
CA ALA A 473 -35.48 32.40 36.20
C ALA A 473 -36.60 31.47 36.65
N VAL A 474 -37.35 31.87 37.69
CA VAL A 474 -38.33 31.04 38.38
C VAL A 474 -39.71 31.72 38.34
N SER A 475 -40.73 30.99 37.92
CA SER A 475 -42.16 31.29 38.14
C SER A 475 -42.94 29.98 38.00
N VAL A 476 -43.35 29.27 39.06
CA VAL A 476 -44.35 29.60 40.11
C VAL A 476 -45.80 29.39 39.65
N CYS A 477 -46.35 28.24 40.08
CA CYS A 477 -47.72 27.93 40.50
C CYS A 477 -48.96 28.27 39.64
N SER A 478 -49.65 27.21 39.21
CA SER A 478 -51.10 26.90 39.41
C SER A 478 -51.27 25.40 39.13
N SER A 479 -51.96 24.57 39.94
CA SER A 479 -53.41 24.45 40.17
C SER A 479 -54.21 24.07 38.91
N ASP A 480 -55.19 23.15 38.93
CA ASP A 480 -55.61 22.09 39.89
C ASP A 480 -56.64 21.18 39.17
N ASN A 481 -56.60 19.84 39.38
CA ASN A 481 -57.46 18.82 38.73
C ASN A 481 -57.23 18.69 37.19
N GLU A 482 -57.61 17.62 36.47
CA GLU A 482 -58.65 16.59 36.66
C GLU A 482 -58.21 15.14 36.31
N ASP A 483 -59.05 14.19 36.76
CA ASP A 483 -59.43 12.90 36.17
C ASP A 483 -58.41 11.79 35.83
N GLU A 484 -58.52 10.74 36.65
CA GLU A 484 -58.09 9.36 36.45
C GLU A 484 -58.59 8.77 35.11
N LYS A 485 -57.76 8.72 34.06
CA LYS A 485 -58.17 8.08 32.77
C LYS A 485 -57.08 7.51 31.86
N SER A 486 -55.86 7.30 32.35
CA SER A 486 -54.71 6.80 31.54
C SER A 486 -54.37 5.32 31.74
N SER A 487 -54.90 4.65 32.77
CA SER A 487 -54.44 3.33 33.24
C SER A 487 -54.92 2.10 32.44
N LEU A 488 -55.31 2.28 31.17
CA LEU A 488 -55.77 1.19 30.29
C LEU A 488 -55.13 1.17 28.89
N ASN A 489 -54.29 2.15 28.53
CA ASN A 489 -53.60 2.16 27.22
C ASN A 489 -52.14 1.69 27.27
N SER A 490 -51.63 1.34 28.45
CA SER A 490 -50.25 0.88 28.67
C SER A 490 -50.02 -0.62 28.41
N GLN A 491 -50.99 -1.32 27.80
CA GLN A 491 -50.91 -2.78 27.56
C GLN A 491 -51.03 -3.16 26.08
N GLU A 492 -51.19 -2.18 25.17
CA GLU A 492 -51.08 -2.40 23.73
C GLU A 492 -49.68 -2.01 23.22
N ASN A 493 -49.10 -0.91 23.72
CA ASN A 493 -47.72 -0.49 23.41
C ASN A 493 -46.66 -1.57 23.73
N ASP A 494 -46.77 -2.22 24.89
CA ASP A 494 -45.83 -3.27 25.32
C ASP A 494 -45.80 -4.48 24.37
N ILE A 495 -46.87 -4.69 23.57
CA ILE A 495 -46.98 -5.78 22.60
C ILE A 495 -46.34 -5.38 21.26
N GLU A 496 -46.48 -4.12 20.83
CA GLU A 496 -45.79 -3.61 19.64
C GLU A 496 -44.26 -3.60 19.81
N GLU A 497 -43.74 -3.35 21.03
CA GLU A 497 -42.29 -3.46 21.30
C GLU A 497 -41.76 -4.92 21.29
N GLU A 498 -42.56 -5.92 21.72
CA GLU A 498 -42.16 -7.34 21.64
C GLU A 498 -42.11 -7.88 20.19
N GLU A 499 -43.06 -7.50 19.32
CA GLU A 499 -43.01 -7.90 17.89
C GLU A 499 -41.82 -7.26 17.14
N ASP A 500 -41.43 -6.04 17.50
CA ASP A 500 -40.25 -5.37 16.93
C ASP A 500 -38.93 -5.99 17.42
N GLU A 501 -38.83 -6.42 18.69
CA GLU A 501 -37.68 -7.20 19.19
C GLU A 501 -37.58 -8.57 18.52
N GLU A 502 -38.66 -9.34 18.37
CA GLU A 502 -38.63 -10.66 17.70
C GLU A 502 -38.24 -10.53 16.23
N SER A 503 -38.86 -9.59 15.48
CA SER A 503 -38.51 -9.35 14.07
C SER A 503 -37.07 -8.85 13.90
N ARG A 504 -36.49 -8.19 14.91
CA ARG A 504 -35.07 -7.79 14.92
C ARG A 504 -34.17 -9.00 15.20
N LEU A 505 -34.53 -9.87 16.13
CA LEU A 505 -33.78 -11.08 16.45
C LEU A 505 -33.73 -12.05 15.26
N GLU A 506 -34.83 -12.20 14.51
CA GLU A 506 -34.84 -12.93 13.23
C GLU A 506 -33.85 -12.35 12.21
N ARG A 507 -33.82 -11.01 12.05
CA ARG A 507 -32.88 -10.33 11.13
C ARG A 507 -31.43 -10.51 11.57
N GLU A 508 -31.13 -10.43 12.87
CA GLU A 508 -29.78 -10.67 13.41
C GLU A 508 -29.37 -12.14 13.22
N MET A 509 -30.25 -13.11 13.47
CA MET A 509 -30.00 -14.54 13.20
C MET A 509 -29.78 -14.84 11.71
N ALA A 510 -30.61 -14.32 10.82
CA ALA A 510 -30.45 -14.49 9.37
C ALA A 510 -29.09 -13.94 8.89
N LEU A 511 -28.60 -12.85 9.49
CA LEU A 511 -27.27 -12.31 9.23
C LEU A 511 -26.15 -13.26 9.69
N PHE A 512 -26.29 -13.91 10.85
CA PHE A 512 -25.34 -14.92 11.31
C PHE A 512 -25.34 -16.18 10.43
N ASP A 513 -26.51 -16.65 9.98
CA ASP A 513 -26.61 -17.78 9.06
C ASP A 513 -26.03 -17.44 7.68
N GLU A 514 -26.20 -16.21 7.17
CA GLU A 514 -25.54 -15.76 5.94
C GLU A 514 -24.02 -15.71 6.10
N ILE A 515 -23.51 -15.18 7.23
CA ILE A 515 -22.07 -15.16 7.53
C ILE A 515 -21.50 -16.59 7.65
N ALA A 516 -22.25 -17.53 8.24
CA ALA A 516 -21.86 -18.93 8.31
C ALA A 516 -21.78 -19.58 6.92
N ALA A 517 -22.79 -19.37 6.07
CA ALA A 517 -22.80 -19.86 4.69
C ALA A 517 -21.67 -19.22 3.84
N GLN A 518 -21.33 -17.95 4.05
CA GLN A 518 -20.19 -17.29 3.41
C GLN A 518 -18.84 -17.88 3.86
N ALA A 519 -18.72 -18.30 5.12
CA ALA A 519 -17.54 -19.00 5.63
C ALA A 519 -17.38 -20.38 4.96
N GLU A 520 -18.47 -21.17 4.89
CA GLU A 520 -18.48 -22.50 4.27
C GLU A 520 -18.38 -22.49 2.73
N TYR A 521 -18.44 -21.32 2.06
CA TYR A 521 -18.36 -21.22 0.59
C TYR A 521 -17.11 -21.92 0.01
N THR A 522 -17.33 -23.07 -0.63
CA THR A 522 -16.36 -23.80 -1.45
C THR A 522 -16.33 -23.22 -2.86
N ALA A 523 -15.14 -22.92 -3.40
CA ALA A 523 -15.00 -22.46 -4.78
C ALA A 523 -15.63 -23.45 -5.77
N THR A 524 -16.40 -22.93 -6.73
CA THR A 524 -16.97 -23.74 -7.83
C THR A 524 -15.87 -24.31 -8.71
N ALA A 525 -16.12 -25.41 -9.42
CA ALA A 525 -15.11 -26.04 -10.29
C ALA A 525 -14.56 -25.11 -11.40
N GLU A 526 -15.32 -24.07 -11.78
CA GLU A 526 -14.88 -23.04 -12.73
C GLU A 526 -13.93 -22.04 -12.06
N GLU A 527 -14.28 -21.56 -10.86
CA GLU A 527 -13.39 -20.73 -10.03
C GLU A 527 -12.09 -21.48 -9.69
N GLN A 528 -12.16 -22.78 -9.40
CA GLN A 528 -10.98 -23.61 -9.11
C GLN A 528 -9.99 -23.62 -10.28
N ALA A 529 -10.47 -23.86 -11.50
CA ALA A 529 -9.64 -23.83 -12.71
C ALA A 529 -9.04 -22.43 -12.97
N VAL A 530 -9.76 -21.35 -12.63
CA VAL A 530 -9.21 -19.98 -12.71
C VAL A 530 -8.11 -19.75 -11.67
N LEU A 531 -8.28 -20.22 -10.43
CA LEU A 531 -7.28 -20.10 -9.37
C LEU A 531 -5.99 -20.87 -9.71
N GLU A 532 -6.09 -22.05 -10.34
CA GLU A 532 -4.94 -22.77 -10.91
C GLU A 532 -4.25 -21.99 -12.03
N CYS A 533 -5.01 -21.39 -12.96
CA CYS A 533 -4.45 -20.55 -14.01
C CYS A 533 -3.74 -19.30 -13.44
N VAL A 534 -4.29 -18.70 -12.38
CA VAL A 534 -3.69 -17.57 -11.66
C VAL A 534 -2.41 -17.97 -10.94
N SER A 535 -2.40 -19.09 -10.22
CA SER A 535 -1.23 -19.53 -9.45
C SER A 535 -0.05 -19.89 -10.36
N LEU A 536 -0.32 -20.51 -11.52
CA LEU A 536 0.68 -20.77 -12.57
C LEU A 536 1.22 -19.46 -13.18
N ALA A 537 0.35 -18.51 -13.53
CA ALA A 537 0.78 -17.27 -14.17
C ALA A 537 1.56 -16.35 -13.19
N VAL A 538 1.14 -16.28 -11.92
CA VAL A 538 1.87 -15.56 -10.86
C VAL A 538 3.22 -16.21 -10.57
N ARG A 539 3.33 -17.55 -10.61
CA ARG A 539 4.61 -18.26 -10.51
C ARG A 539 5.56 -17.90 -11.65
N GLU A 540 5.08 -17.94 -12.91
CA GLU A 540 5.87 -17.52 -14.07
C GLU A 540 6.35 -16.06 -13.91
N TYR A 541 5.48 -15.16 -13.43
CA TYR A 541 5.83 -13.76 -13.14
C TYR A 541 6.91 -13.63 -12.05
N ILE A 542 6.80 -14.34 -10.92
CA ILE A 542 7.75 -14.25 -9.80
C ILE A 542 9.14 -14.74 -10.24
N VAL A 543 9.22 -15.81 -11.04
CA VAL A 543 10.49 -16.31 -11.59
C VAL A 543 11.15 -15.28 -12.53
N ASP A 544 10.37 -14.59 -13.36
CA ASP A 544 10.84 -13.48 -14.21
C ASP A 544 11.28 -12.25 -13.38
N ALA A 545 10.51 -11.90 -12.34
CA ALA A 545 10.78 -10.76 -11.47
C ALA A 545 11.97 -10.98 -10.52
N LEU A 546 12.24 -12.23 -10.11
CA LEU A 546 13.33 -12.56 -9.19
C LEU A 546 14.71 -12.13 -9.69
N GLY A 547 14.97 -12.19 -11.00
CA GLY A 547 16.22 -11.66 -11.55
C GLY A 547 16.41 -10.17 -11.23
N TYR A 548 15.40 -9.36 -11.56
CA TYR A 548 15.37 -7.92 -11.28
C TYR A 548 15.45 -7.61 -9.77
N LEU A 549 14.68 -8.33 -8.94
CA LEU A 549 14.70 -8.16 -7.48
C LEU A 549 16.06 -8.53 -6.87
N THR A 550 16.75 -9.57 -7.36
CA THR A 550 18.10 -9.93 -6.88
C THR A 550 19.16 -8.90 -7.25
N GLU A 551 19.09 -8.31 -8.45
CA GLU A 551 19.95 -7.18 -8.83
C GLU A 551 19.69 -5.93 -7.99
N GLN A 552 18.43 -5.57 -7.75
CA GLN A 552 18.11 -4.41 -6.93
C GLN A 552 18.46 -4.63 -5.46
N ALA A 553 18.21 -5.82 -4.90
CA ALA A 553 18.60 -6.16 -3.54
C ALA A 553 20.13 -6.12 -3.38
N SER A 554 20.88 -6.65 -4.35
CA SER A 554 22.35 -6.55 -4.40
C SER A 554 22.82 -5.09 -4.35
N ARG A 555 22.25 -4.21 -5.17
CA ARG A 555 22.60 -2.78 -5.19
C ARG A 555 22.19 -2.05 -3.91
N ILE A 556 20.97 -2.28 -3.39
CA ILE A 556 20.49 -1.65 -2.14
C ILE A 556 21.33 -2.07 -0.94
N ILE A 557 21.69 -3.36 -0.84
CA ILE A 557 22.58 -3.86 0.23
C ILE A 557 24.00 -3.31 0.06
N ALA A 558 24.50 -3.18 -1.18
CA ALA A 558 25.79 -2.54 -1.44
C ALA A 558 25.78 -1.06 -1.02
N ASP A 559 24.88 -0.24 -1.55
CA ASP A 559 24.84 1.20 -1.30
C ASP A 559 24.47 1.53 0.16
N GLY A 560 23.65 0.67 0.78
CA GLY A 560 23.22 0.81 2.17
C GLY A 560 24.27 0.41 3.22
N MET A 561 24.95 -0.72 3.03
CA MET A 561 25.85 -1.30 4.04
C MET A 561 27.35 -1.10 3.76
N LEU A 562 27.79 -0.77 2.53
CA LEU A 562 29.22 -0.62 2.25
C LEU A 562 29.79 0.64 2.92
N PRO A 563 30.83 0.52 3.77
CA PRO A 563 31.43 1.67 4.44
C PRO A 563 32.01 2.73 3.50
N LEU A 564 32.30 2.40 2.24
CA LEU A 564 32.74 3.35 1.22
C LEU A 564 31.67 4.41 0.91
N SER A 565 30.40 4.01 0.84
CA SER A 565 29.27 4.90 0.56
C SER A 565 28.83 5.72 1.78
N ARG A 566 29.23 5.29 2.99
CA ARG A 566 28.85 5.89 4.28
C ARG A 566 30.01 6.49 5.08
N ALA A 567 31.23 6.52 4.52
CA ALA A 567 32.45 6.93 5.23
C ALA A 567 32.35 8.33 5.84
N GLU A 568 31.77 9.29 5.11
CA GLU A 568 31.60 10.68 5.56
C GLU A 568 30.55 10.81 6.67
N GLU A 569 29.48 9.99 6.64
CA GLU A 569 28.48 9.95 7.71
C GLU A 569 29.10 9.39 8.99
N LEU A 570 29.83 8.27 8.87
CA LEU A 570 30.57 7.65 9.97
C LEU A 570 31.57 8.65 10.59
N HIS A 571 32.34 9.35 9.75
CA HIS A 571 33.30 10.37 10.18
C HIS A 571 32.64 11.51 10.97
N SER A 572 31.60 12.10 10.40
CA SER A 572 30.84 13.20 11.02
C SER A 572 30.23 12.78 12.37
N LYS A 573 29.65 11.58 12.45
CA LYS A 573 29.02 11.05 13.68
C LYS A 573 30.05 10.75 14.78
N LEU A 574 31.16 10.09 14.44
CA LEU A 574 32.21 9.76 15.42
C LEU A 574 32.91 11.03 15.93
N LEU A 575 33.21 12.01 15.06
CA LEU A 575 33.72 13.31 15.50
C LEU A 575 32.73 14.04 16.42
N THR A 576 31.43 13.99 16.12
CA THR A 576 30.39 14.59 16.98
C THR A 576 30.44 14.02 18.39
N VAL A 577 30.50 12.68 18.53
CA VAL A 577 30.54 12.00 19.84
C VAL A 577 31.84 12.27 20.59
N LEU A 578 32.99 12.33 19.91
CA LEU A 578 34.26 12.68 20.53
C LEU A 578 34.30 14.13 21.05
N ILE A 579 33.55 15.04 20.43
CA ILE A 579 33.39 16.43 20.90
C ILE A 579 32.44 16.47 22.11
N THR A 580 31.23 15.94 21.98
CA THR A 580 30.19 16.07 23.04
C THR A 580 30.50 15.23 24.28
N GLY A 581 31.04 14.02 24.13
CA GLY A 581 31.44 13.16 25.25
C GLY A 581 32.51 13.80 26.14
N ARG A 582 33.38 14.63 25.56
CA ARG A 582 34.39 15.39 26.29
C ARG A 582 33.81 16.56 27.09
N GLU A 583 32.77 17.21 26.58
CA GLU A 583 32.06 18.28 27.29
C GLU A 583 31.26 17.71 28.48
N GLY A 584 30.59 16.57 28.31
CA GLY A 584 29.92 15.86 29.42
C GLY A 584 30.88 15.34 30.50
N GLY A 585 32.05 14.82 30.10
CA GLY A 585 33.06 14.29 31.03
C GLY A 585 33.74 15.35 31.91
N ALA A 586 33.76 16.61 31.47
CA ALA A 586 34.48 17.70 32.15
C ALA A 586 33.98 17.99 33.58
N VAL A 587 32.71 17.70 33.88
CA VAL A 587 32.11 17.90 35.22
C VAL A 587 32.51 16.77 36.20
N GLY A 588 32.84 15.58 35.70
CA GLY A 588 33.15 14.41 36.53
C GLY A 588 34.65 14.12 36.69
N TRP A 589 35.46 14.29 35.64
CA TRP A 589 36.84 13.79 35.62
C TRP A 589 37.86 14.64 36.39
N ALA A 590 37.55 15.91 36.67
CA ALA A 590 38.45 16.81 37.40
C ALA A 590 38.57 16.48 38.92
N GLY A 591 37.60 15.77 39.50
CA GLY A 591 37.54 15.53 40.94
C GLY A 591 38.53 14.50 41.50
N ALA A 592 39.22 13.73 40.65
CA ALA A 592 39.99 12.55 41.07
C ALA A 592 41.49 12.80 41.35
N GLN A 593 41.99 14.05 41.21
CA GLN A 593 43.39 14.40 41.47
C GLN A 593 43.53 15.60 42.43
N GLY A 594 43.07 15.43 43.68
CA GLY A 594 43.10 16.50 44.69
C GLY A 594 43.19 16.06 46.16
N GLY A 595 43.47 14.78 46.43
CA GLY A 595 43.50 14.22 47.79
C GLY A 595 44.91 13.99 48.35
N PHE A 596 45.71 15.06 48.52
CA PHE A 596 47.01 14.97 49.20
C PHE A 596 46.85 15.35 50.69
N SER A 597 47.30 14.48 51.61
CA SER A 597 47.11 14.71 53.06
C SER A 597 47.88 15.93 53.57
N SER A 598 47.32 16.56 54.60
CA SER A 598 47.96 17.59 55.43
C SER A 598 47.82 17.30 56.93
N ASP A 599 48.07 16.05 57.33
CA ASP A 599 48.28 15.70 58.73
C ASP A 599 49.68 16.19 59.17
N THR A 600 49.75 17.13 60.12
CA THR A 600 51.01 17.53 60.77
C THR A 600 50.75 18.05 62.19
N GLU A 601 50.64 17.14 63.16
CA GLU A 601 50.74 17.47 64.58
C GLU A 601 52.20 17.31 65.05
N ALA A 602 52.79 18.40 65.56
CA ALA A 602 54.00 18.43 66.39
C ALA A 602 54.12 19.80 67.09
#